data_AF-A0A1B6III8-F1
#
_entry.id   AF-A0A1B6III8-F1
#
_cell.length_a   1.000
_cell.length_b   1.000
_cell.length_c   1.000
_cell.angle_alpha   90.00
_cell.angle_beta   90.00
_cell.angle_gamma   90.00
#
_symmetry.space_group_name_H-M   'P 1'
#
loop_
_entity.id
_entity.type
_entity.pdbx_description
1 polymer ?
#
loop_
_entity_poly.entity_id
_entity_poly.type
_entity_poly.pdbx_seq_one_letter_code
_entity_poly.pdbx_strand_id
1 'polypeptide(L)'
;ILIERKKQFNLLQKLYGLYLVVNKAIDGYFELAWQDVDIEEIMAELTDFQNRCRKLPRGMKDWPAFIELKKKIDDFNEACPLLEMMANKSMKDRHWQRLEKLLNCPFDVDNDEFTLKNVMDAPLLKFKDDVEDICLSALKERDIEAKLKQVILDWGGVQLQFANFKTRGELLLKGQETQEINGLIEESLMVMNSLAANRYNAPFKKEIQLWVWRLGTTGEILESWLIVQNLWVYLEAVFVGGDIAKELPGEAKRFAGIDKSWVRIM
;
A
#
# COMPACT_ATOMS: atom_id res chain seq x y z
N ILE A 1 -11.18 7.43 -65.78
CA ILE A 1 -11.91 8.54 -65.11
C ILE A 1 -13.05 8.04 -64.20
N LEU A 2 -14.19 7.55 -64.69
CA LEU A 2 -15.33 7.13 -63.83
C LEU A 2 -15.02 5.96 -62.87
N ILE A 3 -14.33 4.92 -63.35
CA ILE A 3 -13.93 3.74 -62.54
C ILE A 3 -12.95 4.14 -61.43
N GLU A 4 -12.07 5.09 -61.73
CA GLU A 4 -11.02 5.60 -60.85
C GLU A 4 -11.59 6.50 -59.76
N ARG A 5 -12.54 7.37 -60.12
CA ARG A 5 -13.32 8.16 -59.17
C ARG A 5 -14.23 7.29 -58.29
N LYS A 6 -14.82 6.21 -58.83
CA LYS A 6 -15.59 5.24 -58.04
C LYS A 6 -14.71 4.49 -57.03
N LYS A 7 -13.47 4.12 -57.40
CA LYS A 7 -12.48 3.57 -56.46
C LYS A 7 -12.12 4.58 -55.37
N GLN A 8 -11.83 5.83 -55.71
CA GLN A 8 -11.52 6.88 -54.73
C GLN A 8 -12.70 7.18 -53.79
N PHE A 9 -13.93 7.18 -54.30
CA PHE A 9 -15.14 7.38 -53.50
C PHE A 9 -15.37 6.23 -52.50
N ASN A 10 -15.22 4.98 -52.94
CA ASN A 10 -15.31 3.81 -52.05
C ASN A 10 -14.21 3.82 -50.98
N LEU A 11 -13.03 4.35 -51.31
CA LEU A 11 -11.92 4.51 -50.39
C LEU A 11 -12.23 5.58 -49.32
N LEU A 12 -12.77 6.74 -49.73
CA LEU A 12 -13.25 7.79 -48.83
C LEU A 12 -14.37 7.29 -47.92
N GLN A 13 -15.38 6.60 -48.46
CA GLN A 13 -16.51 6.11 -47.68
C GLN A 13 -16.07 5.12 -46.58
N LYS A 14 -15.05 4.29 -46.85
CA LYS A 14 -14.48 3.38 -45.85
C LYS A 14 -13.71 4.12 -44.76
N LEU A 15 -12.90 5.12 -45.11
CA LEU A 15 -12.16 5.92 -44.13
C LEU A 15 -13.12 6.75 -43.25
N TYR A 16 -14.06 7.47 -43.86
CA TYR A 16 -15.04 8.27 -43.13
C TYR A 16 -16.00 7.41 -42.30
N GLY A 17 -16.38 6.23 -42.79
CA GLY A 17 -17.16 5.28 -42.00
C GLY A 17 -16.42 4.83 -40.73
N LEU A 18 -15.13 4.51 -40.85
CA LEU A 18 -14.31 4.14 -39.70
C LEU A 18 -14.05 5.33 -38.77
N TYR A 19 -13.81 6.52 -39.33
CA TYR A 19 -13.65 7.78 -38.59
C TYR A 19 -14.90 8.10 -37.75
N LEU A 20 -16.11 7.94 -38.32
CA LEU A 20 -17.36 8.16 -37.61
C LEU A 20 -17.60 7.14 -36.51
N VAL A 21 -17.28 5.86 -36.75
CA VAL A 21 -17.42 4.80 -35.72
C VAL A 21 -16.47 5.06 -34.56
N VAL A 22 -15.20 5.39 -34.85
CA VAL A 22 -14.21 5.68 -33.81
C VAL A 22 -14.57 6.93 -33.02
N ASN A 23 -14.94 8.03 -33.68
CA ASN A 23 -15.35 9.24 -32.96
C ASN A 23 -16.60 8.97 -32.13
N LYS A 24 -17.59 8.24 -32.65
CA LYS A 24 -18.80 7.91 -31.87
C LYS A 24 -18.47 7.04 -30.64
N ALA A 25 -17.54 6.09 -30.77
CA ALA A 25 -17.09 5.29 -29.63
C ALA A 25 -16.33 6.14 -28.61
N ILE A 26 -15.39 6.98 -29.05
CA ILE A 26 -14.62 7.89 -28.20
C ILE A 26 -15.54 8.91 -27.49
N ASP A 27 -16.49 9.51 -28.22
CA ASP A 27 -17.49 10.42 -27.67
C ASP A 27 -18.37 9.70 -26.63
N GLY A 28 -18.72 8.43 -26.88
CA GLY A 28 -19.42 7.58 -25.92
C GLY A 28 -18.60 7.34 -24.66
N TYR A 29 -17.28 7.09 -24.77
CA TYR A 29 -16.40 6.93 -23.62
C TYR A 29 -16.31 8.22 -22.78
N PHE A 30 -16.32 9.38 -23.43
CA PHE A 30 -16.29 10.68 -22.75
C PHE A 30 -17.54 10.97 -21.91
N GLU A 31 -18.68 10.35 -22.21
CA GLU A 31 -19.92 10.50 -21.45
C GLU A 31 -20.02 9.52 -20.26
N LEU A 32 -19.13 8.53 -20.17
CA LEU A 32 -19.11 7.59 -19.06
C LEU A 32 -18.68 8.28 -17.76
N ALA A 33 -19.43 8.01 -16.69
CA ALA A 33 -19.06 8.39 -15.33
C ALA A 33 -17.76 7.68 -14.95
N TRP A 34 -16.80 8.40 -14.38
CA TRP A 34 -15.46 7.90 -14.09
C TRP A 34 -15.43 6.60 -13.26
N GLN A 35 -16.41 6.43 -12.38
CA GLN A 35 -16.54 5.25 -11.51
C GLN A 35 -16.98 3.98 -12.25
N ASP A 36 -17.69 4.13 -13.37
CA ASP A 36 -18.24 3.03 -14.18
C ASP A 36 -17.38 2.73 -15.42
N VAL A 37 -16.25 3.43 -15.59
CA VAL A 37 -15.36 3.24 -16.75
C VAL A 37 -14.64 1.90 -16.64
N ASP A 38 -14.94 0.98 -17.56
CA ASP A 38 -14.12 -0.22 -17.79
C ASP A 38 -12.99 0.10 -18.77
N ILE A 39 -11.80 0.33 -18.21
CA ILE A 39 -10.61 0.72 -18.98
C ILE A 39 -10.06 -0.47 -19.76
N GLU A 40 -10.27 -1.71 -19.30
CA GLU A 40 -9.83 -2.92 -20.02
C GLU A 40 -10.65 -3.10 -21.30
N GLU A 41 -11.97 -2.93 -21.22
CA GLU A 41 -12.87 -2.98 -22.38
C GLU A 41 -12.52 -1.89 -23.39
N ILE A 42 -12.31 -0.65 -22.93
CA ILE A 42 -11.91 0.48 -23.79
C ILE A 42 -10.58 0.21 -24.48
N MET A 43 -9.58 -0.33 -23.78
CA MET A 43 -8.29 -0.69 -24.37
C MET A 43 -8.41 -1.78 -25.45
N ALA A 44 -9.26 -2.79 -25.23
CA ALA A 44 -9.51 -3.84 -26.19
C ALA A 44 -10.14 -3.28 -27.48
N GLU A 45 -11.15 -2.39 -27.34
CA GLU A 45 -11.79 -1.73 -28.47
C GLU A 45 -10.83 -0.81 -29.23
N LEU A 46 -10.02 -0.01 -28.53
CA LEU A 46 -9.02 0.87 -29.16
C LEU A 46 -7.95 0.09 -29.91
N THR A 47 -7.55 -1.07 -29.40
CA THR A 47 -6.62 -1.98 -30.07
C THR A 47 -7.24 -2.53 -31.36
N ASP A 48 -8.53 -2.89 -31.37
CA ASP A 48 -9.21 -3.31 -32.59
C ASP A 48 -9.33 -2.15 -33.59
N PHE A 49 -9.65 -0.94 -33.14
CA PHE A 49 -9.65 0.25 -34.00
C PHE A 49 -8.27 0.53 -34.59
N GLN A 50 -7.19 0.42 -33.81
CA GLN A 50 -5.82 0.56 -34.29
C GLN A 50 -5.49 -0.49 -35.36
N ASN A 51 -5.90 -1.75 -35.15
CA ASN A 51 -5.72 -2.83 -36.11
C ASN A 51 -6.50 -2.61 -37.41
N ARG A 52 -7.74 -2.13 -37.33
CA ARG A 52 -8.56 -1.77 -38.50
C ARG A 52 -7.93 -0.59 -39.26
N CYS A 53 -7.41 0.42 -38.56
CA CYS A 53 -6.65 1.52 -39.15
C CYS A 53 -5.37 1.04 -39.87
N ARG A 54 -4.62 0.10 -39.30
CA ARG A 54 -3.41 -0.47 -39.93
C ARG A 54 -3.71 -1.22 -41.24
N LYS A 55 -4.86 -1.90 -41.31
CA LYS A 55 -5.37 -2.65 -42.48
C LYS A 55 -5.84 -1.76 -43.64
N LEU A 56 -5.95 -0.43 -43.44
CA LEU A 56 -6.36 0.48 -44.52
C LEU A 56 -5.29 0.56 -45.64
N PRO A 57 -5.70 0.71 -46.92
CA PRO A 57 -4.79 0.80 -48.07
C PRO A 57 -3.81 1.98 -47.96
N ARG A 58 -2.57 1.79 -48.44
CA ARG A 58 -1.50 2.81 -48.38
C ARG A 58 -1.92 4.18 -48.94
N GLY A 59 -2.71 4.21 -50.02
CA GLY A 59 -3.17 5.46 -50.63
C GLY A 59 -4.15 6.31 -49.80
N MET A 60 -4.65 5.80 -48.66
CA MET A 60 -5.41 6.59 -47.68
C MET A 60 -4.57 7.09 -46.51
N LYS A 61 -3.36 6.55 -46.32
CA LYS A 61 -2.55 6.82 -45.12
C LYS A 61 -1.96 8.23 -45.11
N ASP A 62 -1.86 8.83 -46.29
CA ASP A 62 -1.37 10.20 -46.48
C ASP A 62 -2.49 11.24 -46.32
N TRP A 63 -3.74 10.80 -46.11
CA TRP A 63 -4.86 11.73 -45.98
C TRP A 63 -4.89 12.35 -44.58
N PRO A 64 -5.18 13.67 -44.47
CA PRO A 64 -5.24 14.36 -43.18
C PRO A 64 -6.17 13.67 -42.16
N ALA A 65 -7.35 13.21 -42.62
CA ALA A 65 -8.31 12.51 -41.77
C ALA A 65 -7.77 11.18 -41.21
N PHE A 66 -6.94 10.46 -41.96
CA PHE A 66 -6.30 9.24 -41.45
C PHE A 66 -5.24 9.56 -40.41
N ILE A 67 -4.42 10.60 -40.66
CA ILE A 67 -3.36 11.02 -39.73
C ILE A 67 -3.97 11.51 -38.42
N GLU A 68 -5.02 12.32 -38.48
CA GLU A 68 -5.75 12.81 -37.30
C GLU A 68 -6.38 11.65 -36.52
N LEU A 69 -7.06 10.72 -37.20
CA LEU A 69 -7.68 9.55 -36.58
C LEU A 69 -6.66 8.65 -35.90
N LYS A 70 -5.54 8.38 -36.60
CA LYS A 70 -4.45 7.58 -36.06
C LYS A 70 -3.88 8.25 -34.81
N LYS A 71 -3.63 9.56 -34.87
CA LYS A 71 -3.12 10.32 -33.73
C LYS A 71 -4.08 10.26 -32.54
N LYS A 72 -5.39 10.47 -32.74
CA LYS A 72 -6.39 10.35 -31.67
C LYS A 72 -6.38 8.96 -31.02
N ILE A 73 -6.32 7.89 -31.82
CA ILE A 73 -6.26 6.51 -31.31
C ILE A 73 -4.93 6.25 -30.57
N ASP A 74 -3.80 6.72 -31.10
CA ASP A 74 -2.49 6.52 -30.48
C ASP A 74 -2.39 7.32 -29.16
N ASP A 75 -2.81 8.60 -29.12
CA ASP A 75 -2.85 9.44 -27.91
C ASP A 75 -3.75 8.80 -26.82
N PHE A 76 -4.93 8.28 -27.20
CA PHE A 76 -5.82 7.61 -26.26
C PHE A 76 -5.24 6.29 -25.73
N ASN A 77 -4.62 5.48 -26.60
CA ASN A 77 -3.94 4.25 -26.18
C ASN A 77 -2.77 4.53 -25.23
N GLU A 78 -2.04 5.64 -25.41
CA GLU A 78 -0.97 6.05 -24.49
C GLU A 78 -1.50 6.56 -23.14
N ALA A 79 -2.71 7.12 -23.13
CA ALA A 79 -3.37 7.58 -21.91
C ALA A 79 -4.03 6.42 -21.12
N CYS A 80 -4.52 5.37 -21.78
CA CYS A 80 -5.20 4.25 -21.13
C CYS A 80 -4.45 3.63 -19.94
N PRO A 81 -3.14 3.32 -20.01
CA PRO A 81 -2.41 2.81 -18.85
C PRO A 81 -2.42 3.79 -17.66
N LEU A 82 -2.35 5.10 -17.92
CA LEU A 82 -2.43 6.11 -16.86
C LEU A 82 -3.83 6.13 -16.26
N LEU A 83 -4.87 6.05 -17.09
CA LEU A 83 -6.26 5.98 -16.62
C LEU A 83 -6.45 4.75 -15.72
N GLU A 84 -5.92 3.59 -16.12
CA GLU A 84 -6.02 2.34 -15.34
C GLU A 84 -5.36 2.50 -13.96
N MET A 85 -4.18 3.13 -13.93
CA MET A 85 -3.47 3.43 -12.69
C MET A 85 -4.22 4.45 -11.82
N MET A 86 -4.86 5.45 -12.43
CA MET A 86 -5.67 6.47 -11.76
C MET A 86 -7.00 5.92 -11.23
N ALA A 87 -7.63 4.97 -11.93
CA ALA A 87 -8.85 4.29 -11.50
C ALA A 87 -8.60 3.25 -10.40
N ASN A 88 -7.34 2.99 -10.06
CA ASN A 88 -7.00 2.03 -9.03
C ASN A 88 -7.54 2.48 -7.65
N LYS A 89 -8.23 1.58 -6.94
CA LYS A 89 -8.77 1.80 -5.58
C LYS A 89 -7.73 2.16 -4.51
N SER A 90 -6.44 2.04 -4.84
CA SER A 90 -5.35 2.48 -3.97
C SER A 90 -5.21 4.01 -3.93
N MET A 91 -5.75 4.71 -4.94
CA MET A 91 -5.84 6.16 -4.98
C MET A 91 -6.76 6.67 -3.87
N LYS A 92 -6.33 7.77 -3.26
CA LYS A 92 -6.95 8.43 -2.10
C LYS A 92 -6.90 9.93 -2.35
N ASP A 93 -7.68 10.70 -1.61
CA ASP A 93 -7.84 12.15 -1.79
C ASP A 93 -6.50 12.90 -1.88
N ARG A 94 -5.52 12.49 -1.06
CA ARG A 94 -4.16 13.06 -1.08
C ARG A 94 -3.42 12.91 -2.41
N HIS A 95 -3.67 11.81 -3.13
CA HIS A 95 -3.08 11.55 -4.45
C HIS A 95 -3.80 12.39 -5.51
N TRP A 96 -5.13 12.47 -5.43
CA TRP A 96 -5.94 13.34 -6.28
C TRP A 96 -5.56 14.81 -6.11
N GLN A 97 -5.41 15.31 -4.89
CA GLN A 97 -4.93 16.67 -4.62
C GLN A 97 -3.53 16.94 -5.18
N ARG A 98 -2.65 15.93 -5.25
CA ARG A 98 -1.34 16.06 -5.90
C ARG A 98 -1.48 16.15 -7.42
N LEU A 99 -2.36 15.35 -8.02
CA LEU A 99 -2.67 15.42 -9.45
C LEU A 99 -3.31 16.75 -9.82
N GLU A 100 -4.24 17.27 -9.01
CA GLU A 100 -4.88 18.57 -9.22
C GLU A 100 -3.86 19.72 -9.29
N LYS A 101 -2.93 19.74 -8.33
CA LYS A 101 -1.85 20.75 -8.29
C LYS A 101 -0.90 20.63 -9.46
N LEU A 102 -0.67 19.42 -9.95
CA LEU A 102 0.27 19.17 -11.03
C LEU A 102 -0.33 19.52 -12.39
N LEU A 103 -1.59 19.13 -12.61
CA LEU A 103 -2.31 19.32 -13.86
C LEU A 103 -3.05 20.67 -13.92
N ASN A 104 -3.09 21.42 -12.80
CA ASN A 104 -3.88 22.65 -12.63
C ASN A 104 -5.35 22.47 -13.05
N CYS A 105 -5.89 21.28 -12.81
CA CYS A 105 -7.27 20.91 -13.12
C CYS A 105 -7.91 20.33 -11.86
N PRO A 106 -9.11 20.79 -11.45
CA PRO A 106 -9.83 20.18 -10.33
C PRO A 106 -10.34 18.79 -10.73
N PHE A 107 -10.17 17.82 -9.84
CA PHE A 107 -10.59 16.43 -10.00
C PHE A 107 -11.62 16.10 -8.92
N ASP A 108 -12.91 16.34 -9.20
CA ASP A 108 -14.02 15.99 -8.30
C ASP A 108 -14.43 14.52 -8.51
N VAL A 109 -13.57 13.59 -8.11
CA VAL A 109 -13.76 12.14 -8.30
C VAL A 109 -14.98 11.59 -7.55
N ASP A 110 -15.44 12.30 -6.51
CA ASP A 110 -16.62 11.95 -5.71
C ASP A 110 -17.94 12.47 -6.29
N ASN A 111 -17.91 13.27 -7.36
CA ASN A 111 -19.12 13.77 -8.00
C ASN A 111 -19.58 12.79 -9.10
N ASP A 112 -20.86 12.41 -9.06
CA ASP A 112 -21.48 11.55 -10.09
C ASP A 112 -21.46 12.19 -11.49
N GLU A 113 -21.29 13.52 -11.58
CA GLU A 113 -21.12 14.23 -12.85
C GLU A 113 -19.67 14.19 -13.40
N PHE A 114 -18.72 13.58 -12.67
CA PHE A 114 -17.33 13.50 -13.09
C PHE A 114 -17.14 12.43 -14.16
N THR A 115 -16.84 12.87 -15.39
CA THR A 115 -16.77 11.99 -16.57
C THR A 115 -15.33 11.76 -17.01
N LEU A 116 -15.11 10.71 -17.80
CA LEU A 116 -13.81 10.43 -18.43
C LEU A 116 -13.29 11.62 -19.23
N LYS A 117 -14.19 12.42 -19.81
CA LYS A 117 -13.83 13.65 -20.52
C LYS A 117 -13.05 14.62 -19.66
N ASN A 118 -13.46 14.83 -18.42
CA ASN A 118 -12.79 15.75 -17.51
C ASN A 118 -11.35 15.30 -17.21
N VAL A 119 -11.13 13.98 -17.16
CA VAL A 119 -9.81 13.38 -16.98
C VAL A 119 -8.95 13.52 -18.24
N MET A 120 -9.53 13.31 -19.41
CA MET A 120 -8.83 13.38 -20.69
C MET A 120 -8.58 14.81 -21.19
N ASP A 121 -9.37 15.79 -20.73
CA ASP A 121 -9.12 17.22 -20.98
C ASP A 121 -7.87 17.71 -20.23
N ALA A 122 -7.45 17.00 -19.18
CA ALA A 122 -6.20 17.28 -18.48
C ALA A 122 -4.98 16.85 -19.33
N PRO A 123 -3.85 17.57 -19.25
CA PRO A 123 -2.65 17.27 -20.04
C PRO A 123 -1.86 16.07 -19.49
N LEU A 124 -2.50 14.90 -19.37
CA LEU A 124 -1.93 13.67 -18.79
C LEU A 124 -0.66 13.22 -19.50
N LEU A 125 -0.68 13.21 -20.84
CA LEU A 125 0.46 12.79 -21.66
C LEU A 125 1.68 13.73 -21.51
N LYS A 126 1.45 15.01 -21.19
CA LYS A 126 2.53 15.99 -21.01
C LYS A 126 3.30 15.76 -19.70
N PHE A 127 2.60 15.27 -18.68
CA PHE A 127 3.14 15.01 -17.35
C PHE A 127 3.10 13.52 -16.99
N LYS A 128 3.25 12.67 -18.01
CA LYS A 128 3.09 11.21 -17.89
C LYS A 128 3.89 10.63 -16.72
N ASP A 129 5.19 10.93 -16.66
CA ASP A 129 6.10 10.37 -15.65
C ASP A 129 5.70 10.76 -14.22
N ASP A 130 5.21 11.99 -14.03
CA ASP A 130 4.79 12.47 -12.71
C ASP A 130 3.44 11.88 -12.29
N VAL A 131 2.50 11.74 -13.24
CA VAL A 131 1.21 11.06 -12.99
C VAL A 131 1.45 9.59 -12.64
N GLU A 132 2.36 8.94 -13.36
CA GLU A 132 2.77 7.55 -13.09
C GLU A 132 3.40 7.42 -11.70
N ASP A 133 4.33 8.30 -11.30
CA ASP A 133 4.91 8.27 -9.95
C ASP A 133 3.85 8.48 -8.85
N ILE A 134 2.87 9.37 -9.06
CA ILE A 134 1.78 9.57 -8.09
C ILE A 134 0.93 8.31 -7.97
N CYS A 135 0.54 7.67 -9.07
CA CYS A 135 -0.26 6.46 -9.02
C CYS A 135 0.53 5.26 -8.44
N LEU A 136 1.82 5.14 -8.77
CA LEU A 136 2.72 4.17 -8.16
C LEU A 136 2.86 4.41 -6.65
N SER A 137 2.92 5.68 -6.22
CA SER A 137 2.97 6.02 -4.80
C SER A 137 1.73 5.52 -4.07
N ALA A 138 0.55 5.62 -4.67
CA ALA A 138 -0.69 5.12 -4.09
C ALA A 138 -0.68 3.59 -3.91
N LEU A 139 -0.20 2.84 -4.92
CA LEU A 139 -0.02 1.39 -4.82
C LEU A 139 0.94 1.01 -3.69
N LYS A 140 2.10 1.69 -3.60
CA LYS A 140 3.08 1.43 -2.55
C LYS A 140 2.57 1.81 -1.16
N GLU A 141 1.80 2.89 -1.05
CA GLU A 141 1.18 3.29 0.20
C GLU A 141 0.15 2.27 0.69
N ARG A 142 -0.67 1.70 -0.21
CA ARG A 142 -1.58 0.59 0.14
C ARG A 142 -0.81 -0.61 0.68
N ASP A 143 0.29 -0.99 0.04
CA ASP A 143 1.11 -2.12 0.50
C ASP A 143 1.73 -1.86 1.89
N ILE A 144 2.16 -0.62 2.15
CA ILE A 144 2.64 -0.20 3.48
C ILE A 144 1.52 -0.30 4.51
N GLU A 145 0.34 0.22 4.19
CA GLU A 145 -0.83 0.19 5.08
C GLU A 145 -1.25 -1.24 5.42
N ALA A 146 -1.27 -2.13 4.43
CA ALA A 146 -1.62 -3.53 4.62
C ALA A 146 -0.63 -4.23 5.56
N LYS A 147 0.68 -4.04 5.35
CA LYS A 147 1.72 -4.61 6.22
C LYS A 147 1.67 -4.05 7.64
N LEU A 148 1.46 -2.74 7.77
CA LEU A 148 1.33 -2.09 9.07
C LEU A 148 0.13 -2.64 9.85
N LYS A 149 -1.04 -2.73 9.20
CA LYS A 149 -2.25 -3.30 9.80
C LYS A 149 -2.07 -4.77 10.20
N GLN A 150 -1.35 -5.55 9.38
CA GLN A 150 -1.05 -6.93 9.70
C GLN A 150 -0.25 -7.04 11.02
N VAL A 151 0.84 -6.27 11.15
CA VAL A 151 1.63 -6.24 12.40
C VAL A 151 0.74 -5.84 13.59
N ILE A 152 -0.08 -4.80 13.45
CA ILE A 152 -1.00 -4.36 14.52
C ILE A 152 -1.94 -5.50 14.95
N LEU A 153 -2.48 -6.25 13.98
CA LEU A 153 -3.40 -7.34 14.22
C LEU A 153 -2.70 -8.53 14.89
N ASP A 154 -1.51 -8.89 14.42
CA ASP A 154 -0.71 -9.98 14.98
C ASP A 154 -0.43 -9.74 16.47
N TRP A 155 -0.07 -8.50 16.82
CA TRP A 155 0.18 -8.09 18.21
C TRP A 155 -1.07 -7.95 19.08
N GLY A 156 -2.27 -7.92 18.49
CA GLY A 156 -3.52 -7.88 19.24
C GLY A 156 -3.83 -9.18 20.00
N GLY A 157 -3.26 -10.30 19.57
CA GLY A 157 -3.47 -11.63 20.16
C GLY A 157 -2.32 -12.16 21.03
N VAL A 158 -1.20 -11.45 21.10
CA VAL A 158 -0.01 -11.92 21.84
C VAL A 158 -0.25 -11.78 23.34
N GLN A 159 -0.04 -12.87 24.09
CA GLN A 159 -0.20 -12.92 25.54
C GLN A 159 1.04 -13.52 26.19
N LEU A 160 1.51 -12.87 27.26
CA LEU A 160 2.56 -13.42 28.10
C LEU A 160 2.00 -14.59 28.92
N GLN A 161 2.78 -15.65 29.02
CA GLN A 161 2.41 -16.83 29.80
C GLN A 161 3.22 -16.89 31.09
N PHE A 162 2.52 -17.19 32.18
CA PHE A 162 3.12 -17.32 33.49
C PHE A 162 3.15 -18.79 33.94
N ALA A 163 4.06 -19.09 34.87
CA ALA A 163 4.24 -20.39 35.47
C ALA A 163 4.25 -20.27 37.00
N ASN A 164 3.72 -21.31 37.63
CA ASN A 164 3.72 -21.42 39.08
C ASN A 164 5.15 -21.57 39.65
N PHE A 165 5.44 -20.82 40.69
CA PHE A 165 6.66 -20.97 41.49
C PHE A 165 6.35 -21.70 42.80
N LYS A 166 6.75 -22.97 42.88
CA LYS A 166 6.49 -23.84 44.04
C LYS A 166 4.99 -23.80 44.41
N THR A 167 4.66 -23.47 45.66
CA THR A 167 3.28 -23.30 46.16
C THR A 167 2.83 -21.83 46.22
N ARG A 168 3.61 -20.89 45.67
CA ARG A 168 3.39 -19.43 45.80
C ARG A 168 2.58 -18.81 44.66
N GLY A 169 2.10 -19.61 43.70
CA GLY A 169 1.32 -19.14 42.54
C GLY A 169 2.19 -18.72 41.36
N GLU A 170 1.60 -18.02 40.40
CA GLU A 170 2.20 -17.65 39.10
C GLU A 170 3.19 -16.48 39.22
N LEU A 171 4.38 -16.77 39.74
CA LEU A 171 5.43 -15.76 39.99
C LEU A 171 6.57 -15.79 38.97
N LEU A 172 6.44 -16.57 37.89
CA LEU A 172 7.45 -16.64 36.83
C LEU A 172 6.82 -16.40 35.47
N LEU A 173 7.47 -15.59 34.62
CA LEU A 173 7.28 -15.69 33.18
C LEU A 173 7.85 -17.01 32.67
N LYS A 174 7.14 -17.63 31.74
CA LYS A 174 7.65 -18.82 31.07
C LYS A 174 8.72 -18.46 30.05
N GLY A 175 9.95 -18.92 30.31
CA GLY A 175 11.12 -18.55 29.51
C GLY A 175 11.01 -18.95 28.03
N GLN A 176 10.52 -20.15 27.72
CA GLN A 176 10.44 -20.63 26.33
C GLN A 176 9.47 -19.79 25.49
N GLU A 177 8.24 -19.64 25.97
CA GLU A 177 7.20 -18.84 25.30
C GLU A 177 7.59 -17.36 25.20
N THR A 178 8.33 -16.84 26.19
CA THR A 178 8.87 -15.46 26.12
C THR A 178 9.94 -15.32 25.04
N GLN A 179 10.78 -16.34 24.82
CA GLN A 179 11.76 -16.31 23.74
C GLN A 179 11.10 -16.37 22.36
N GLU A 180 10.01 -17.11 22.22
CA GLU A 180 9.20 -17.09 20.99
C GLU A 180 8.61 -15.70 20.73
N ILE A 181 8.10 -15.04 21.77
CA ILE A 181 7.61 -13.66 21.69
C ILE A 181 8.75 -12.69 21.30
N ASN A 182 9.95 -12.83 21.87
CA ASN A 182 11.09 -12.01 21.45
C ASN A 182 11.46 -12.22 19.97
N GLY A 183 11.39 -13.46 19.47
CA GLY A 183 11.54 -13.74 18.04
C GLY A 183 10.51 -12.99 17.19
N LEU A 184 9.23 -12.98 17.61
CA LEU A 184 8.18 -12.20 16.95
C LEU A 184 8.44 -10.68 17.00
N ILE A 185 9.01 -10.17 18.10
CA ILE A 185 9.42 -8.76 18.22
C ILE A 185 10.48 -8.43 17.16
N GLU A 186 11.52 -9.25 17.03
CA GLU A 186 12.61 -9.04 16.07
C GLU A 186 12.12 -9.06 14.62
N GLU A 187 11.30 -10.06 14.27
CA GLU A 187 10.68 -10.16 12.95
C GLU A 187 9.80 -8.94 12.65
N SER A 188 8.94 -8.56 13.60
CA SER A 188 8.08 -7.38 13.46
C SER A 188 8.90 -6.10 13.33
N LEU A 189 9.97 -5.92 14.12
CA LEU A 189 10.87 -4.78 14.00
C LEU A 189 11.57 -4.73 12.65
N MET A 190 11.96 -5.87 12.07
CA MET A 190 12.54 -5.93 10.73
C MET A 190 11.54 -5.42 9.68
N VAL A 191 10.27 -5.85 9.76
CA VAL A 191 9.20 -5.34 8.89
C VAL A 191 8.99 -3.85 9.09
N MET A 192 8.85 -3.38 10.32
CA MET A 192 8.62 -1.96 10.62
C MET A 192 9.77 -1.07 10.16
N ASN A 193 11.01 -1.50 10.32
CA ASN A 193 12.20 -0.79 9.82
C ASN A 193 12.25 -0.77 8.29
N SER A 194 11.85 -1.85 7.62
CA SER A 194 11.70 -1.87 6.16
C SER A 194 10.66 -0.86 5.68
N LEU A 195 9.51 -0.77 6.37
CA LEU A 195 8.49 0.25 6.09
C LEU A 195 9.01 1.66 6.37
N ALA A 196 9.81 1.85 7.42
CA ALA A 196 10.43 3.14 7.77
C ALA A 196 11.50 3.60 6.74
N ALA A 197 12.15 2.67 6.05
CA ALA A 197 13.09 2.97 4.97
C ALA A 197 12.41 3.26 3.62
N ASN A 198 11.13 2.90 3.47
CA ASN A 198 10.39 3.13 2.24
C ASN A 198 10.05 4.63 2.06
N ARG A 199 10.45 5.21 0.92
CA ARG A 199 10.20 6.64 0.59
C ARG A 199 8.72 7.05 0.61
N TYR A 200 7.80 6.10 0.42
CA TYR A 200 6.36 6.36 0.38
C TYR A 200 5.69 6.30 1.77
N ASN A 201 6.46 6.23 2.86
CA ASN A 201 5.90 6.09 4.22
C ASN A 201 5.42 7.39 4.87
N ALA A 202 5.55 8.53 4.20
CA ALA A 202 5.24 9.85 4.76
C ALA A 202 3.90 9.91 5.54
N PRO A 203 2.77 9.38 5.03
CA PRO A 203 1.50 9.39 5.78
C PRO A 203 1.50 8.46 7.02
N PHE A 204 2.31 7.41 7.03
CA PHE A 204 2.35 6.38 8.08
C PHE A 204 3.51 6.55 9.07
N LYS A 205 4.42 7.52 8.84
CA LYS A 205 5.66 7.68 9.60
C LYS A 205 5.47 7.71 11.11
N LYS A 206 4.47 8.45 11.60
CA LYS A 206 4.17 8.56 13.03
C LYS A 206 3.79 7.22 13.65
N GLU A 207 2.93 6.47 12.95
CA GLU A 207 2.45 5.18 13.42
C GLU A 207 3.55 4.12 13.36
N ILE A 208 4.34 4.12 12.29
CA ILE A 208 5.51 3.24 12.17
C ILE A 208 6.50 3.47 13.32
N GLN A 209 6.85 4.73 13.59
CA GLN A 209 7.78 5.08 14.67
C GLN A 209 7.24 4.69 16.05
N LEU A 210 5.94 4.86 16.28
CA LEU A 210 5.31 4.45 17.53
C LEU A 210 5.43 2.94 17.75
N TRP A 211 5.19 2.14 16.72
CA TRP A 211 5.31 0.68 16.80
C TRP A 211 6.75 0.20 16.93
N VAL A 212 7.69 0.82 16.23
CA VAL A 212 9.13 0.54 16.43
C VAL A 212 9.51 0.79 17.89
N TRP A 213 9.09 1.92 18.47
CA TRP A 213 9.36 2.22 19.86
C TRP A 213 8.70 1.22 20.82
N ARG A 214 7.40 0.93 20.64
CA ARG A 214 6.67 -0.03 21.49
C ARG A 214 7.32 -1.41 21.47
N LEU A 215 7.61 -1.95 20.30
CA LEU A 215 8.20 -3.27 20.13
C LEU A 215 9.62 -3.32 20.70
N GLY A 216 10.45 -2.32 20.38
CA GLY A 216 11.82 -2.24 20.90
C GLY A 216 11.86 -2.15 22.43
N THR A 217 11.08 -1.24 23.02
CA THR A 217 10.99 -1.09 24.48
C THR A 217 10.41 -2.34 25.14
N THR A 218 9.44 -3.02 24.52
CA THR A 218 8.90 -4.28 25.06
C THR A 218 9.97 -5.37 25.07
N GLY A 219 10.76 -5.50 24.00
CA GLY A 219 11.86 -6.47 23.95
C GLY A 219 12.90 -6.22 25.06
N GLU A 220 13.34 -4.98 25.23
CA GLU A 220 14.28 -4.58 26.30
C GLU A 220 13.73 -4.89 27.71
N ILE A 221 12.44 -4.63 27.92
CA ILE A 221 11.76 -4.92 29.19
C ILE A 221 11.70 -6.42 29.43
N LEU A 222 11.32 -7.24 28.44
CA LEU A 222 11.23 -8.69 28.58
C LEU A 222 12.59 -9.32 28.88
N GLU A 223 13.65 -8.88 28.21
CA GLU A 223 15.01 -9.34 28.49
C GLU A 223 15.43 -9.00 29.92
N SER A 224 15.23 -7.74 30.34
CA SER A 224 15.53 -7.29 31.70
C SER A 224 14.71 -8.05 32.74
N TRP A 225 13.44 -8.32 32.45
CA TRP A 225 12.54 -9.07 33.33
C TRP A 225 13.05 -10.50 33.54
N LEU A 226 13.43 -11.22 32.47
CA LEU A 226 13.98 -12.57 32.58
C LEU A 226 15.30 -12.62 33.35
N ILE A 227 16.17 -11.62 33.18
CA ILE A 227 17.42 -11.51 33.96
C ILE A 227 17.10 -11.35 35.45
N VAL A 228 16.21 -10.42 35.80
CA VAL A 228 15.80 -10.19 37.20
C VAL A 228 15.11 -11.42 37.78
N GLN A 229 14.27 -12.10 37.00
CA GLN A 229 13.61 -13.35 37.39
C GLN A 229 14.63 -14.43 37.77
N ASN A 230 15.63 -14.67 36.93
CA ASN A 230 16.64 -15.70 37.17
C ASN A 230 17.45 -15.39 38.43
N LEU A 231 17.82 -14.12 38.63
CA LEU A 231 18.49 -13.66 39.86
C LEU A 231 17.60 -13.82 41.09
N TRP A 232 16.31 -13.48 40.98
CA TRP A 232 15.36 -13.62 42.08
C TRP A 232 15.16 -15.08 42.48
N VAL A 233 15.00 -16.00 41.51
CA VAL A 233 14.88 -17.45 41.77
C VAL A 233 16.11 -17.98 42.49
N TYR A 234 17.31 -17.57 42.07
CA TYR A 234 18.56 -17.96 42.72
C TYR A 234 18.63 -17.44 44.17
N LEU A 235 18.34 -16.16 44.37
CA LEU A 235 18.38 -15.54 45.70
C LEU A 235 17.29 -16.08 46.63
N GLU A 236 16.11 -16.43 46.11
CA GLU A 236 15.05 -17.06 46.89
C GLU A 236 15.51 -18.42 47.46
N ALA A 237 16.16 -19.24 46.64
CA ALA A 237 16.68 -20.52 47.09
C ALA A 237 17.74 -20.36 48.20
N VAL A 238 18.58 -19.31 48.10
CA VAL A 238 19.66 -19.01 49.06
C VAL A 238 19.11 -18.45 50.38
N PHE A 239 18.21 -17.47 50.33
CA PHE A 239 17.79 -16.68 51.50
C PHE A 239 16.48 -17.17 52.16
N VAL A 240 15.62 -17.91 51.45
CA VAL A 240 14.36 -18.43 52.01
C VAL A 240 14.49 -19.90 52.40
N GLY A 241 15.29 -20.67 51.66
CA GLY A 241 15.46 -22.11 51.91
C GLY A 241 16.72 -22.52 52.70
N GLY A 242 17.70 -21.62 52.87
CA GLY A 242 19.04 -21.98 53.35
C GLY A 242 19.42 -21.42 54.72
N ASP A 243 20.40 -22.07 55.37
CA ASP A 243 21.01 -21.60 56.62
C ASP A 243 21.85 -20.31 56.44
N ILE A 244 22.21 -19.96 55.20
CA ILE A 244 22.94 -18.73 54.86
C ILE A 244 22.21 -17.46 55.32
N ALA A 245 20.88 -17.49 55.39
CA ALA A 245 20.09 -16.38 55.90
C ALA A 245 20.39 -16.06 57.38
N LYS A 246 20.81 -17.05 58.17
CA LYS A 246 21.20 -16.87 59.58
C LYS A 246 22.59 -16.24 59.70
N GLU A 247 23.50 -16.55 58.77
CA GLU A 247 24.86 -15.99 58.72
C GLU A 247 24.87 -14.54 58.18
N LEU A 248 23.94 -14.20 57.28
CA LEU A 248 23.85 -12.87 56.65
C LEU A 248 22.46 -12.22 56.86
N PRO A 249 22.07 -11.87 58.11
CA PRO A 249 20.73 -11.38 58.43
C PRO A 249 20.40 -10.03 57.79
N GLY A 250 21.41 -9.17 57.55
CA GLY A 250 21.24 -7.88 56.89
C GLY A 250 20.78 -8.02 55.43
N GLU A 251 21.46 -8.87 54.66
CA GLU A 251 21.10 -9.14 53.27
C GLU A 251 19.79 -9.94 53.16
N ALA A 252 19.53 -10.87 54.08
CA ALA A 252 18.25 -11.58 54.15
C ALA A 252 17.06 -10.61 54.34
N LYS A 253 17.20 -9.63 55.24
CA LYS A 253 16.17 -8.59 55.46
C LYS A 253 15.96 -7.72 54.20
N ARG A 254 17.03 -7.40 53.48
CA ARG A 254 16.98 -6.64 52.23
C ARG A 254 16.29 -7.44 51.12
N PHE A 255 16.64 -8.72 50.97
CA PHE A 255 16.00 -9.62 50.01
C PHE A 255 14.50 -9.79 50.30
N ALA A 256 14.08 -9.88 51.56
CA ALA A 256 12.66 -9.96 51.91
C ALA A 256 11.84 -8.74 51.41
N GLY A 257 12.45 -7.56 51.31
CA GLY A 257 11.82 -6.40 50.69
C GLY A 257 11.70 -6.50 49.17
N ILE A 258 12.72 -7.07 48.52
CA ILE A 258 12.73 -7.34 47.07
C ILE A 258 11.71 -8.41 46.73
N ASP A 259 11.63 -9.50 47.49
CA ASP A 259 10.66 -10.59 47.31
C ASP A 259 9.22 -10.08 47.37
N LYS A 260 8.90 -9.23 48.36
CA LYS A 260 7.56 -8.58 48.43
C LYS A 260 7.26 -7.70 47.23
N SER A 261 8.28 -7.06 46.66
CA SER A 261 8.12 -6.21 45.47
C SER A 261 7.91 -7.07 44.22
N TRP A 262 8.65 -8.18 44.10
CA TRP A 262 8.49 -9.15 43.02
C TRP A 262 7.08 -9.73 42.99
N VAL A 263 6.59 -10.24 44.12
CA VAL A 263 5.23 -10.80 44.26
C VAL A 263 4.11 -9.77 44.03
N ARG A 264 4.41 -8.47 44.08
CA ARG A 264 3.45 -7.42 43.75
C ARG A 264 3.42 -7.09 42.26
N ILE A 265 4.58 -7.22 41.59
CA ILE A 265 4.74 -6.93 40.17
C ILE A 265 4.18 -8.09 39.33
N MET A 266 4.45 -9.32 39.76
CA MET A 266 3.84 -10.55 39.24
C MET A 266 2.40 -10.66 39.70
#